data_AF-A0A2P5N5H8-F1
#
_entry.id   AF-A0A2P5N5H8-F1
#
_cell.length_a   1.000
_cell.length_b   1.000
_cell.length_c   1.000
_cell.angle_alpha   90.00
_cell.angle_beta   90.00
_cell.angle_gamma   90.00
#
_symmetry.space_group_name_H-M   'P 1'
#
loop_
_entity.id
_entity.type
_entity.pdbx_description
1 polymer ?
#
loop_
_entity_poly.entity_id
_entity_poly.type
_entity_poly.pdbx_seq_one_letter_code
_entity_poly.pdbx_strand_id
1 'polypeptide(L)' 'MKTSNQPENKVVHAAFLDALSSEFLNRTGCGVYVYLNPFDIYQLFEDYLGRNMPIRDYVKISVKSYFQA' A
#
# COMPACT_ATOMS: atom_id res chain seq x y z
N MET A 1 10.06 6.87 24.33
CA MET A 1 8.65 7.29 24.25
C MET A 1 8.00 6.49 23.12
N LYS A 2 7.17 5.49 23.44
CA LYS A 2 6.41 4.74 22.41
C LYS A 2 4.98 5.24 22.51
N THR A 3 4.65 6.27 21.74
CA THR A 3 3.31 6.86 21.72
C THR A 3 2.33 5.85 21.17
N SER A 4 1.28 5.65 21.96
CA SER A 4 0.12 4.82 21.68
C SER A 4 -0.70 5.42 20.52
N ASN A 5 -0.26 5.15 19.28
CA ASN A 5 -0.89 5.59 18.03
C ASN A 5 -1.46 4.40 17.22
N GLN A 6 -1.94 3.36 17.92
CA GLN A 6 -2.40 2.12 17.27
C GLN A 6 -3.68 2.23 16.43
N PRO A 7 -4.73 2.99 16.81
CA PRO A 7 -5.98 2.98 16.05
C PRO A 7 -5.89 3.77 14.75
N GLU A 8 -5.22 4.92 14.76
CA GLU A 8 -4.99 5.73 13.55
C GLU A 8 -4.16 4.97 12.52
N ASN A 9 -3.09 4.29 12.97
CA ASN A 9 -2.23 3.53 12.09
C ASN A 9 -2.97 2.32 11.47
N LYS A 10 -3.88 1.67 12.22
CA LYS A 10 -4.75 0.61 11.68
C LYS A 10 -5.72 1.13 10.61
N VAL A 11 -6.33 2.30 10.82
CA VAL A 11 -7.23 2.91 9.83
C VAL A 11 -6.47 3.30 8.57
N VAL A 12 -5.29 3.92 8.73
CA VAL A 12 -4.42 4.30 7.60
C VAL A 12 -3.92 3.06 6.85
N HIS A 13 -3.54 2.00 7.56
CA HIS A 13 -3.15 0.71 6.96
C HIS A 13 -4.30 0.06 6.18
N ALA A 14 -5.52 0.08 6.72
CA ALA A 14 -6.69 -0.46 6.02
C ALA A 14 -6.99 0.35 4.74
N ALA A 15 -6.96 1.68 4.80
CA ALA A 15 -7.15 2.54 3.65
C ALA A 15 -6.04 2.35 2.59
N PHE A 16 -4.80 2.13 3.04
CA PHE A 16 -3.67 1.82 2.17
C PHE A 16 -3.88 0.49 1.44
N LEU A 17 -4.23 -0.57 2.15
CA LEU A 17 -4.47 -1.89 1.57
C LEU A 17 -5.65 -1.88 0.59
N ASP A 18 -6.72 -1.15 0.91
CA ASP A 18 -7.88 -1.00 0.02
C ASP A 18 -7.51 -0.28 -1.29
N ALA A 19 -6.77 0.82 -1.19
CA ALA A 19 -6.27 1.54 -2.36
C ALA A 19 -5.32 0.69 -3.20
N LEU A 20 -4.39 -0.02 -2.56
CA LEU A 20 -3.44 -0.91 -3.22
C LEU A 20 -4.17 -2.05 -3.94
N SER A 21 -5.11 -2.71 -3.26
CA SER A 21 -5.91 -3.79 -3.83
C SER A 21 -6.73 -3.33 -5.03
N SER A 22 -7.35 -2.15 -4.93
CA SER A 22 -8.11 -1.55 -6.03
C SER A 22 -7.24 -1.23 -7.25
N GLU A 23 -6.04 -0.66 -7.05
CA GLU A 23 -5.14 -0.35 -8.17
C GLU A 23 -4.61 -1.62 -8.84
N PHE A 24 -4.26 -2.66 -8.08
CA PHE A 24 -3.88 -3.96 -8.63
C PHE A 24 -5.02 -4.57 -9.44
N LEU A 25 -6.23 -4.61 -8.89
CA LEU A 25 -7.40 -5.14 -9.58
C LEU A 25 -7.68 -4.38 -10.89
N ASN A 26 -7.57 -3.06 -10.87
CA ASN A 26 -7.78 -2.22 -12.06
C ASN A 26 -6.72 -2.43 -13.15
N ARG A 27 -5.48 -2.78 -12.79
CA ARG A 27 -4.39 -2.95 -13.76
C ARG A 27 -4.21 -4.38 -14.25
N THR A 28 -4.47 -5.37 -13.41
CA THR A 28 -4.20 -6.78 -13.72
C THR A 28 -5.44 -7.64 -13.78
N GLY A 29 -6.57 -7.16 -13.24
CA GLY A 29 -7.76 -7.99 -13.01
C GLY A 29 -7.60 -8.98 -11.85
N CYS A 30 -6.51 -8.91 -11.08
CA CYS A 30 -6.21 -9.84 -10.00
C CYS A 30 -5.94 -9.10 -8.68
N GLY A 31 -6.22 -9.75 -7.56
CA GLY A 31 -5.98 -9.20 -6.23
C GLY A 31 -4.49 -9.03 -5.91
N VAL A 32 -4.17 -8.09 -5.03
CA VAL A 32 -2.78 -7.75 -4.66
C VAL A 32 -1.97 -8.96 -4.17
N TYR A 33 -2.59 -9.87 -3.41
CA TYR A 33 -1.93 -11.06 -2.87
C TYR A 33 -1.51 -12.11 -3.89
N VAL A 34 -1.93 -11.97 -5.15
CA VAL A 34 -1.43 -12.79 -6.26
C VAL A 34 0.02 -12.41 -6.61
N TYR A 35 0.39 -11.15 -6.38
CA TYR A 35 1.68 -10.58 -6.76
C TYR A 35 2.58 -10.29 -5.57
N LEU A 36 2.00 -9.87 -4.44
CA LEU A 36 2.73 -9.43 -3.26
C LEU A 36 2.39 -10.31 -2.07
N ASN A 37 3.41 -10.77 -1.36
CA ASN A 37 3.20 -11.45 -0.10
C ASN A 37 2.90 -10.42 1.02
N PRO A 38 2.40 -10.84 2.20
CA PRO A 38 2.09 -9.92 3.29
C PRO A 38 3.27 -9.09 3.79
N PHE A 39 4.50 -9.62 3.69
CA PHE A 39 5.72 -8.90 4.06
C PHE A 39 6.03 -7.78 3.07
N ASP A 40 5.89 -8.02 1.76
CA ASP A 40 6.10 -6.99 0.73
C ASP A 40 5.10 -5.83 0.89
N ILE A 41 3.84 -6.15 1.22
CA ILE A 41 2.78 -5.15 1.48
C ILE A 41 3.14 -4.33 2.72
N TYR A 42 3.64 -4.97 3.77
CA TYR A 42 4.07 -4.27 4.98
C TYR A 42 5.25 -3.33 4.70
N GLN A 43 6.25 -3.76 3.93
CA GLN A 43 7.36 -2.89 3.54
C GLN A 43 6.89 -1.69 2.71
N LEU A 44 5.99 -1.91 1.74
CA LEU A 44 5.38 -0.83 0.95
C LEU A 44 4.63 0.17 1.82
N PHE A 45 3.99 -0.29 2.90
CA PHE A 45 3.28 0.57 3.83
C PHE A 45 4.23 1.41 4.71
N GLU A 46 5.28 0.80 5.27
CA GLU A 46 6.31 1.53 6.02
C GLU A 46 6.99 2.59 5.15
N ASP A 47 7.30 2.25 3.89
CA ASP A 47 7.84 3.19 2.91
C ASP A 47 6.86 4.35 2.65
N TYR A 48 5.56 4.06 2.54
CA TYR A 48 4.52 5.08 2.41
C TYR A 48 4.47 6.02 3.62
N LEU A 49 4.57 5.51 4.85
CA LEU A 49 4.57 6.33 6.07
C LEU A 49 5.74 7.33 6.11
N GLY A 50 6.87 6.96 5.49
CA GLY A 50 8.01 7.87 5.32
C GLY A 50 7.84 8.92 4.23
N ARG A 51 6.79 8.83 3.39
CA ARG A 51 6.54 9.76 2.28
C ARG A 51 5.45 10.76 2.64
N ASN A 52 5.73 12.04 2.40
CA ASN A 52 4.72 13.09 2.54
C ASN A 52 3.85 13.20 1.27
N MET A 53 3.09 12.15 0.96
CA MET A 53 2.23 12.11 -0.22
C MET A 53 0.93 11.35 0.02
N PRO A 54 -0.14 11.60 -0.78
CA PRO A 54 -1.40 10.87 -0.65
C PRO A 54 -1.27 9.38 -0.99
N ILE A 55 -2.00 8.52 -0.27
CA ILE A 55 -2.06 7.05 -0.50
C ILE A 55 -2.25 6.72 -1.98
N ARG A 56 -3.24 7.35 -2.63
CA ARG A 56 -3.58 7.05 -4.03
C ARG A 56 -2.43 7.33 -4.99
N ASP A 57 -1.70 8.41 -4.76
CA ASP A 57 -0.57 8.78 -5.62
C ASP A 57 0.60 7.82 -5.40
N TYR A 58 0.87 7.46 -4.15
CA TYR A 58 1.90 6.49 -3.82
C TYR A 58 1.60 5.13 -4.46
N VAL A 59 0.40 4.60 -4.25
CA VAL A 59 -0.05 3.32 -4.81
C VAL A 59 0.07 3.31 -6.33
N LYS A 60 -0.40 4.36 -7.04
CA LYS A 60 -0.28 4.44 -8.50
C LYS A 60 1.16 4.34 -9.00
N ILE A 61 2.10 4.99 -8.31
CA ILE A 61 3.51 4.96 -8.66
C ILE A 61 4.09 3.57 -8.37
N SER A 62 3.87 3.05 -7.16
CA SER A 62 4.40 1.75 -6.73
C SER A 62 3.92 0.63 -7.65
N VAL A 63 2.62 0.58 -7.94
CA VAL A 63 2.04 -0.44 -8.82
C VAL A 63 2.51 -0.28 -10.27
N LYS A 64 2.69 0.95 -10.77
CA LYS A 64 3.25 1.17 -12.11
C LYS A 64 4.66 0.59 -12.24
N SER A 65 5.50 0.72 -11.21
CA SER A 65 6.85 0.16 -11.21
C SER A 65 6.85 -1.38 -11.28
N TYR A 66 5.85 -2.06 -10.70
CA TYR A 66 5.74 -3.53 -10.78
C TYR A 66 5.37 -4.07 -12.18
N PHE A 67 4.76 -3.25 -13.04
CA PHE A 67 4.30 -3.67 -14.36
C PHE A 67 5.11 -3.07 -15.52
N GLN A 68 6.14 -2.28 -15.23
CA GLN A 68 7.05 -1.72 -16.22
C GLN A 68 8.45 -2.36 -16.21
N ALA A 69 8.63 -3.43 -15.44
CA ALA A 69 9.84 -4.26 -15.43
C ALA A 69 9.66 -5.52 -16.30
#